data_AF-A0AAU0F4S9-F1
#
_entry.id   AF-A0AAU0F4S9-F1
#
_cell.length_a   1.000
_cell.length_b   1.000
_cell.length_c   1.000
_cell.angle_alpha   90.00
_cell.angle_beta   90.00
_cell.angle_gamma   90.00
#
_symmetry.space_group_name_H-M   'P 1'
#
loop_
_entity.id
_entity.type
_entity.pdbx_description
1 polymer ?
#
loop_
_entity_poly.entity_id
_entity_poly.type
_entity_poly.pdbx_seq_one_letter_code
_entity_poly.pdbx_strand_id
1 'polypeptide(L)'
;MISLPHITSEYGNNTGSCRQYAEYLLKDNDFFFNHSSSNISLDEAVALIDNNSKKRLLKTDAKWYAPVYALSEEEAQWIAYLVTERKVENYDDLSEEEKKKYNEYVVEFAKKAQDKMASNFNKSDLGINDGNNLFYIGVVENKRKNIHLR
;
A
#
# COMPACT_ATOMS: atom_id res chain seq x y z
N MET A 1 -12.27 -13.84 5.17
CA MET A 1 -11.52 -12.89 4.32
C MET A 1 -10.71 -13.66 3.27
N ILE A 2 -11.33 -13.94 2.11
CA ILE A 2 -10.60 -14.43 0.92
C ILE A 2 -10.04 -13.22 0.18
N SER A 3 -8.71 -13.14 0.03
CA SER A 3 -8.06 -12.10 -0.74
C SER A 3 -7.96 -12.54 -2.19
N LEU A 4 -8.71 -11.89 -3.07
CA LEU A 4 -8.35 -11.90 -4.48
C LEU A 4 -7.41 -10.71 -4.69
N PRO A 5 -6.13 -10.95 -5.01
CA PRO A 5 -5.27 -9.85 -5.40
C PRO A 5 -5.89 -9.23 -6.67
N HIS A 6 -6.08 -7.92 -6.71
CA HIS A 6 -6.49 -7.19 -7.91
C HIS A 6 -5.31 -7.19 -8.91
N ILE A 7 -4.95 -8.37 -9.45
CA ILE A 7 -3.94 -8.54 -10.50
C ILE A 7 -4.61 -8.40 -11.89
N THR A 8 -5.93 -8.47 -11.98
CA THR A 8 -6.64 -8.22 -13.23
C THR A 8 -6.87 -6.73 -13.41
N SER A 9 -5.80 -5.99 -13.75
CA SER A 9 -5.97 -4.85 -14.64
C SER A 9 -6.39 -5.43 -15.99
N GLU A 10 -7.64 -5.24 -16.40
CA GLU A 10 -8.11 -5.58 -17.74
C GLU A 10 -7.17 -4.94 -18.77
N TYR A 11 -6.23 -5.71 -19.36
CA TYR A 11 -5.36 -5.34 -20.49
C TYR A 11 -5.03 -3.82 -20.59
N GLY A 12 -4.66 -3.21 -19.47
CA GLY A 12 -4.34 -1.80 -19.36
C GLY A 12 -2.85 -1.68 -19.34
N ASN A 13 -2.25 -1.06 -20.35
CA ASN A 13 -0.83 -0.75 -20.30
C ASN A 13 -0.55 0.07 -19.01
N ASN A 14 0.46 -0.30 -18.22
CA ASN A 14 0.91 0.53 -17.10
C ASN A 14 1.79 1.70 -17.60
N THR A 15 1.75 1.98 -18.90
CA THR A 15 2.34 3.16 -19.55
C THR A 15 1.44 4.39 -19.46
N GLY A 16 0.23 4.26 -18.90
CA GLY A 16 -0.64 5.39 -18.55
C GLY A 16 -0.07 6.28 -17.44
N SER A 17 -0.79 7.34 -17.10
CA SER A 17 -0.35 8.29 -16.07
C SER A 17 -0.45 7.64 -14.67
N CYS A 18 0.65 7.70 -13.90
CA CYS A 18 0.69 7.28 -12.49
C CYS A 18 -0.43 7.91 -11.65
N ARG A 19 -0.89 9.11 -12.05
CA ARG A 19 -1.98 9.85 -11.44
C ARG A 19 -3.30 9.08 -11.45
N GLN A 20 -3.66 8.43 -12.56
CA GLN A 20 -4.94 7.70 -12.64
C GLN A 20 -4.99 6.54 -11.63
N TYR A 21 -3.87 5.84 -11.47
CA TYR A 21 -3.79 4.76 -10.50
C TYR A 21 -3.78 5.29 -9.06
N ALA A 22 -3.06 6.39 -8.80
CA ALA A 22 -3.09 7.05 -7.49
C ALA A 22 -4.50 7.57 -7.12
N GLU A 23 -5.22 8.17 -8.07
CA GLU A 23 -6.61 8.61 -7.89
C GLU A 23 -7.54 7.44 -7.57
N TYR A 24 -7.36 6.31 -8.25
CA TYR A 24 -8.12 5.09 -7.97
C TYR A 24 -7.87 4.59 -6.54
N LEU A 25 -6.61 4.53 -6.11
CA LEU A 25 -6.23 4.06 -4.78
C LEU A 25 -6.76 4.95 -3.65
N LEU A 26 -6.93 6.26 -3.88
CA LEU A 26 -7.51 7.17 -2.88
C LEU A 26 -9.03 7.29 -2.94
N LYS A 27 -9.71 6.60 -3.86
CA LYS A 27 -11.18 6.72 -3.97
C LYS A 27 -11.91 6.37 -2.67
N ASP A 28 -11.42 5.35 -1.98
CA ASP A 28 -12.02 4.81 -0.75
C ASP A 28 -11.05 4.91 0.45
N ASN A 29 -9.95 5.65 0.32
CA ASN A 29 -8.89 5.77 1.32
C ASN A 29 -8.44 7.24 1.46
N ASP A 30 -8.06 7.65 2.67
CA ASP A 30 -7.83 9.07 2.93
C ASP A 30 -6.42 9.54 2.54
N PHE A 31 -5.40 8.71 2.77
CA PHE A 31 -4.00 9.10 2.65
C PHE A 31 -3.10 7.98 2.13
N PHE A 32 -2.02 8.40 1.48
CA PHE A 32 -0.88 7.53 1.19
C PHE A 32 0.16 7.54 2.32
N PHE A 33 1.02 6.54 2.33
CA PHE A 33 2.21 6.49 3.17
C PHE A 33 3.45 6.09 2.37
N ASN A 34 4.62 6.39 2.92
CA ASN A 34 5.91 5.85 2.50
C ASN A 34 6.72 5.48 3.76
N HIS A 35 8.03 5.32 3.62
CA HIS A 35 8.86 4.99 4.77
C HIS A 35 8.84 6.07 5.86
N SER A 36 8.89 7.34 5.45
CA SER A 36 9.05 8.51 6.32
C SER A 36 7.75 9.19 6.75
N SER A 37 6.66 9.05 5.98
CA SER A 37 5.39 9.73 6.22
C SER A 37 4.23 8.76 6.12
N SER A 38 3.24 8.93 6.99
CA SER A 38 1.96 8.19 6.98
C SER A 38 0.78 9.04 6.49
N ASN A 39 1.05 10.25 6.02
CA ASN A 39 0.05 11.20 5.57
C ASN A 39 0.57 11.96 4.34
N ILE A 40 0.41 11.36 3.17
CA ILE A 40 0.80 11.91 1.89
C ILE A 40 -0.46 12.10 1.06
N SER A 41 -0.69 13.32 0.60
CA SER A 41 -1.83 13.64 -0.27
C SER A 41 -1.64 13.09 -1.69
N LEU A 42 -2.72 13.07 -2.49
CA LEU A 42 -2.66 12.65 -3.90
C LEU A 42 -1.61 13.43 -4.68
N ASP A 43 -1.64 14.75 -4.62
CA ASP A 43 -0.76 15.60 -5.42
C ASP A 43 0.70 15.47 -4.99
N GLU A 44 0.96 15.30 -3.69
CA GLU A 44 2.30 14.99 -3.18
C GLU A 44 2.78 13.62 -3.66
N ALA A 45 1.92 12.59 -3.62
CA ALA A 45 2.27 11.26 -4.11
C ALA A 45 2.60 11.27 -5.60
N VAL A 46 1.79 11.92 -6.43
CA VAL A 46 2.05 12.08 -7.87
C VAL A 46 3.37 12.83 -8.09
N ALA A 47 3.60 13.93 -7.37
CA ALA A 47 4.85 14.67 -7.47
C ALA A 47 6.07 13.83 -7.08
N LEU A 48 5.98 13.01 -6.03
CA LEU A 48 7.04 12.08 -5.61
C LEU A 48 7.33 11.05 -6.70
N ILE A 49 6.29 10.42 -7.27
CA ILE A 49 6.42 9.41 -8.34
C ILE A 49 7.05 10.03 -9.59
N ASP A 50 6.56 11.19 -10.00
CA ASP A 50 7.07 11.90 -11.17
C ASP A 50 8.54 12.31 -10.97
N ASN A 51 8.90 12.80 -9.78
CA ASN A 51 10.28 13.17 -9.49
C ASN A 51 11.22 11.98 -9.43
N ASN A 52 10.77 10.81 -8.93
CA ASN A 52 11.58 9.60 -8.93
C ASN A 52 11.74 9.00 -10.33
N SER A 53 10.72 9.11 -11.20
CA SER A 53 10.77 8.55 -12.56
C SER A 53 11.56 9.41 -13.55
N LYS A 54 11.68 10.73 -13.31
CA LYS A 54 12.44 11.66 -14.16
C LYS A 54 13.86 11.16 -14.41
N LYS A 55 14.17 10.91 -15.69
CA LYS A 55 15.48 10.51 -16.23
C LYS A 55 15.98 9.10 -15.82
N ARG A 56 15.15 8.30 -15.14
CA ARG A 56 15.55 6.95 -14.67
C ARG A 56 14.87 5.79 -15.40
N LEU A 57 13.74 6.03 -16.07
CA LEU A 57 12.96 5.00 -16.75
C LEU A 57 12.65 5.39 -18.20
N LEU A 58 12.93 4.51 -19.17
CA LEU A 58 12.56 4.67 -20.57
C LEU A 58 11.04 4.53 -20.76
N LYS A 59 10.49 5.02 -21.86
CA LYS A 59 9.03 4.95 -22.14
C LYS A 59 8.47 3.52 -22.12
N THR A 60 9.31 2.53 -22.42
CA THR A 60 8.98 1.10 -22.48
C THR A 60 9.15 0.38 -21.15
N ASP A 61 9.78 1.01 -20.16
CA ASP A 61 10.05 0.37 -18.87
C ASP A 61 8.79 0.41 -18.00
N ALA A 62 8.58 -0.68 -17.25
CA ALA A 62 7.55 -0.72 -16.22
C ALA A 62 7.74 0.47 -15.27
N LYS A 63 6.68 1.25 -15.11
CA LYS A 63 6.72 2.50 -14.33
C LYS A 63 6.59 2.27 -12.83
N TRP A 64 5.98 1.15 -12.44
CA TRP A 64 5.73 0.80 -11.05
C TRP A 64 5.48 -0.70 -10.91
N TYR A 65 5.74 -1.20 -9.71
CA TYR A 65 5.35 -2.53 -9.24
C TYR A 65 4.45 -2.33 -8.02
N ALA A 66 3.34 -3.07 -7.94
CA ALA A 66 2.36 -2.95 -6.86
C ALA A 66 2.26 -4.26 -6.06
N PRO A 67 3.20 -4.53 -5.13
CA PRO A 67 3.05 -5.65 -4.21
C PRO A 67 1.86 -5.40 -3.28
N VAL A 68 1.05 -6.44 -3.07
CA VAL A 68 -0.11 -6.40 -2.17
C VAL A 68 0.15 -7.30 -0.97
N TYR A 69 0.12 -6.73 0.23
CA TYR A 69 0.17 -7.47 1.48
C TYR A 69 -1.27 -7.75 1.94
N ALA A 70 -1.82 -8.87 1.49
CA ALA A 70 -3.18 -9.25 1.80
C ALA A 70 -3.25 -10.00 3.13
N LEU A 71 -3.69 -9.32 4.19
CA LEU A 71 -3.95 -9.96 5.48
C LEU A 71 -5.11 -10.96 5.36
N SER A 72 -4.94 -12.13 5.98
CA SER A 72 -6.02 -13.09 6.18
C SER A 72 -7.07 -12.53 7.14
N GLU A 73 -8.20 -13.25 7.26
CA GLU A 73 -9.25 -12.89 8.22
C GLU A 73 -8.74 -12.87 9.65
N GLU A 74 -8.05 -13.96 10.02
CA GLU A 74 -7.54 -14.16 11.36
C GLU A 74 -6.49 -13.10 11.70
N GLU A 75 -5.61 -12.75 10.76
CA GLU A 75 -4.62 -11.68 10.97
C GLU A 75 -5.28 -10.31 11.14
N ALA A 76 -6.28 -9.96 10.32
CA ALA A 76 -6.97 -8.70 10.43
C ALA A 76 -7.79 -8.61 11.74
N GLN A 77 -8.49 -9.68 12.12
CA GLN A 77 -9.21 -9.76 13.39
C GLN A 77 -8.24 -9.69 14.58
N TRP A 78 -7.06 -10.31 14.46
CA TRP A 78 -6.02 -10.22 15.48
C TRP A 78 -5.52 -8.78 15.66
N ILE A 79 -5.27 -8.04 14.57
CA ILE A 79 -4.90 -6.63 14.65
C ILE A 79 -6.03 -5.81 15.31
N ALA A 80 -7.28 -6.05 14.94
CA ALA A 80 -8.42 -5.39 15.57
C ALA A 80 -8.49 -5.70 17.08
N TYR A 81 -8.22 -6.95 17.48
CA TYR A 81 -8.12 -7.32 18.89
C TYR A 81 -6.99 -6.60 19.61
N LEU A 82 -5.80 -6.47 19.00
CA LEU A 82 -4.68 -5.73 19.58
C LEU A 82 -4.99 -4.25 19.82
N VAL A 83 -5.85 -3.65 18.99
CA VAL A 83 -6.25 -2.24 19.09
C VAL A 83 -7.37 -2.01 20.09
N THR A 84 -8.31 -2.95 20.18
CA THR A 84 -9.60 -2.77 20.87
C THR A 84 -9.76 -3.60 22.15
N GLU A 85 -8.90 -4.60 22.35
CA GLU A 85 -8.98 -5.62 23.41
C GLU A 85 -10.30 -6.42 23.42
N ARG A 86 -11.07 -6.38 22.33
CA ARG A 86 -12.32 -7.13 22.14
C ARG A 86 -12.35 -7.81 20.77
N LYS A 87 -13.24 -8.80 20.64
CA LYS A 87 -13.50 -9.40 19.33
C LYS A 87 -14.26 -8.42 18.45
N VAL A 88 -13.76 -8.26 17.22
CA VAL A 88 -14.32 -7.40 16.18
C VAL A 88 -14.41 -8.23 14.91
N GLU A 89 -15.61 -8.32 14.34
CA GLU A 89 -15.84 -9.11 13.13
C GLU A 89 -15.55 -8.30 11.86
N ASN A 90 -15.95 -7.02 11.85
CA ASN A 90 -15.81 -6.14 10.69
C ASN A 90 -15.08 -4.84 11.02
N TYR A 91 -14.35 -4.30 10.04
CA TYR A 91 -13.71 -2.99 10.17
C TYR A 91 -14.71 -1.86 10.47
N ASP A 92 -15.94 -1.98 9.96
CA ASP A 92 -17.00 -0.98 10.21
C ASP A 92 -17.54 -1.04 11.66
N ASP A 93 -17.23 -2.08 12.44
CA ASP A 93 -17.58 -2.21 13.86
C ASP A 93 -16.59 -1.47 14.79
N LEU A 94 -15.56 -0.84 14.22
CA LEU A 94 -14.59 0.01 14.91
C LEU A 94 -15.10 1.46 14.97
N SER A 95 -14.87 2.13 16.09
CA SER A 95 -14.96 3.59 16.19
C SER A 95 -13.91 4.28 15.31
N GLU A 96 -14.08 5.56 15.01
CA GLU A 96 -13.13 6.30 14.17
C GLU A 96 -11.72 6.36 14.79
N GLU A 97 -11.61 6.46 16.13
CA GLU A 97 -10.34 6.38 16.83
C GLU A 97 -9.70 4.98 16.73
N GLU A 98 -10.50 3.91 16.81
CA GLU A 98 -10.01 2.53 16.65
C GLU A 98 -9.59 2.25 15.20
N LYS A 99 -10.33 2.75 14.21
CA LYS A 99 -9.97 2.68 12.78
C LYS A 99 -8.63 3.34 12.50
N LYS A 100 -8.40 4.52 13.09
CA LYS A 100 -7.12 5.22 12.97
C LYS A 100 -5.97 4.36 13.51
N LYS A 101 -6.10 3.83 14.74
CA LYS A 101 -5.07 2.97 15.35
C LYS A 101 -4.85 1.67 14.57
N TYR A 102 -5.91 1.07 14.04
CA TYR A 102 -5.84 -0.09 13.18
C TYR A 102 -5.00 0.21 11.93
N ASN A 103 -5.29 1.31 11.23
CA ASN A 103 -4.54 1.72 10.04
C ASN A 103 -3.08 2.05 10.36
N GLU A 104 -2.80 2.72 11.48
CA GLU A 104 -1.44 2.95 11.96
C GLU A 104 -0.67 1.63 12.15
N TYR A 105 -1.30 0.62 12.75
CA TYR A 105 -0.70 -0.70 12.91
C TYR A 105 -0.39 -1.36 11.56
N VAL A 106 -1.33 -1.32 10.61
CA VAL A 106 -1.15 -1.91 9.27
C VAL A 106 -0.05 -1.19 8.48
N VAL A 107 0.04 0.14 8.58
CA VAL A 107 1.13 0.92 7.97
C VAL A 107 2.49 0.51 8.54
N GLU A 108 2.61 0.38 9.86
CA GLU A 108 3.86 -0.04 10.51
C GLU A 108 4.25 -1.48 10.15
N PHE A 109 3.27 -2.38 10.04
CA PHE A 109 3.50 -3.72 9.49
C PHE A 109 4.04 -3.66 8.05
N ALA A 110 3.41 -2.86 7.18
CA ALA A 110 3.83 -2.72 5.80
C ALA A 110 5.24 -2.15 5.67
N LYS A 111 5.63 -1.16 6.50
CA LYS A 111 7.01 -0.63 6.54
C LYS A 111 8.02 -1.70 6.91
N LYS A 112 7.74 -2.52 7.93
CA LYS A 112 8.61 -3.66 8.30
C LYS A 112 8.74 -4.69 7.18
N ALA A 113 7.66 -4.92 6.42
CA ALA A 113 7.72 -5.77 5.24
C ALA A 113 8.64 -5.17 4.15
N GLN A 114 8.61 -3.85 3.95
CA GLN A 114 9.52 -3.14 3.05
C GLN A 114 10.99 -3.19 3.53
N ASP A 115 11.23 -3.05 4.84
CA ASP A 115 12.58 -3.25 5.41
C ASP A 115 13.12 -4.64 5.08
N LYS A 116 12.27 -5.67 5.25
CA LYS A 116 12.67 -7.04 4.94
C LYS A 116 12.87 -7.24 3.43
N MET A 117 12.04 -6.64 2.59
CA MET A 117 12.20 -6.67 1.14
C MET A 117 13.53 -6.05 0.71
N ALA A 118 13.88 -4.88 1.24
CA ALA A 118 15.13 -4.18 0.95
C ALA A 118 16.35 -5.06 1.30
N SER A 119 16.34 -5.63 2.52
CA SER A 119 17.38 -6.54 2.97
C SER A 119 17.51 -7.76 2.05
N ASN A 120 16.40 -8.32 1.56
CA ASN A 120 16.41 -9.48 0.68
C ASN A 120 16.96 -9.20 -0.73
N PHE A 121 17.09 -7.93 -1.16
CA PHE A 121 17.78 -7.63 -2.41
C PHE A 121 19.27 -7.91 -2.36
N ASN A 122 19.87 -8.03 -1.17
CA ASN A 122 21.31 -8.23 -0.98
C ASN A 122 22.14 -7.20 -1.77
N LYS A 123 21.74 -5.93 -1.68
CA LYS A 123 22.37 -4.77 -2.37
C LYS A 123 22.94 -3.75 -1.38
N SER A 124 23.44 -4.21 -0.24
CA SER A 124 24.06 -3.33 0.76
C SER A 124 25.30 -2.61 0.22
N ASP A 125 25.99 -3.21 -0.75
CA ASP A 125 27.10 -2.61 -1.51
C ASP A 125 26.66 -1.37 -2.30
N LEU A 126 25.39 -1.28 -2.67
CA LEU A 126 24.77 -0.13 -3.34
C LEU A 126 24.04 0.80 -2.34
N GLY A 127 24.19 0.55 -1.04
CA GLY A 127 23.54 1.33 0.02
C GLY A 127 22.07 0.99 0.26
N ILE A 128 21.56 -0.13 -0.27
CA ILE A 128 20.19 -0.60 -0.03
C ILE A 128 20.21 -1.57 1.15
N ASN A 129 19.79 -1.10 2.32
CA ASN A 129 19.85 -1.84 3.58
C ASN A 129 18.45 -2.07 4.18
N ASP A 130 17.56 -1.09 4.08
CA ASP A 130 16.22 -1.14 4.65
C ASP A 130 15.19 -0.37 3.78
N GLY A 131 13.94 -0.28 4.25
CA GLY A 131 12.83 0.33 3.54
C GLY A 131 13.04 1.81 3.23
N ASN A 132 13.91 2.52 3.98
CA ASN A 132 14.24 3.93 3.69
C ASN A 132 14.92 4.08 2.33
N ASN A 133 15.60 3.03 1.87
CA ASN A 133 16.32 3.05 0.60
C ASN A 133 15.42 2.66 -0.58
N LEU A 134 14.20 2.20 -0.31
CA LEU A 134 13.21 1.88 -1.32
C LEU A 134 12.33 3.09 -1.61
N PHE A 135 12.05 3.32 -2.89
CA PHE A 135 11.00 4.27 -3.28
C PHE A 135 9.68 3.51 -3.39
N TYR A 136 8.71 3.84 -2.54
CA TYR A 136 7.35 3.33 -2.62
C TYR A 136 6.33 4.35 -2.10
N ILE A 137 5.11 4.22 -2.59
CA ILE A 137 3.91 4.85 -2.06
C ILE A 137 2.92 3.72 -1.78
N GLY A 138 2.40 3.65 -0.56
CA GLY A 138 1.45 2.63 -0.10
C GLY A 138 0.12 3.23 0.34
N VAL A 139 -0.93 2.41 0.30
CA VAL A 139 -2.26 2.73 0.82
C VAL A 139 -2.78 1.51 1.60
N VAL A 140 -3.63 1.73 2.61
CA VAL A 140 -4.30 0.67 3.36
C VAL A 140 -5.74 0.58 2.88
N GLU A 141 -6.13 -0.57 2.31
CA GLU A 141 -7.51 -0.80 1.84
C GLU A 141 -8.26 -1.71 2.83
N ASN A 142 -9.31 -1.17 3.45
CA ASN A 142 -10.11 -1.92 4.45
C ASN A 142 -11.41 -2.53 3.88
N LYS A 143 -11.72 -2.27 2.61
CA LYS A 143 -12.89 -2.83 1.92
C LYS A 143 -12.44 -3.68 0.74
N ARG A 144 -12.95 -4.91 0.68
CA ARG A 144 -12.80 -5.77 -0.50
C ARG A 144 -13.99 -5.50 -1.42
N LYS A 145 -13.78 -4.87 -2.57
CA LYS A 145 -14.80 -4.86 -3.61
C LYS A 145 -14.90 -6.26 -4.20
N ASN A 146 -16.06 -6.90 -4.02
CA ASN A 146 -16.43 -8.03 -4.85
C ASN A 146 -16.54 -7.52 -6.30
N ILE A 147 -15.56 -7.83 -7.14
CA ILE A 147 -15.77 -7.75 -8.58
C ILE A 147 -16.75 -8.88 -8.91
N HIS A 148 -18.05 -8.59 -8.95
CA HIS A 148 -18.95 -9.37 -9.78
C HIS A 148 -18.54 -9.09 -11.22
N LEU A 149 -17.69 -9.95 -11.79
CA LEU A 149 -17.56 -10.08 -13.23
C LEU A 149 -18.91 -10.61 -13.71
N ARG A 150 -19.75 -9.70 -14.25
CA ARG A 150 -20.89 -10.05 -15.08
C ARG A 150 -20.49 -9.91 -16.54
#